data_AF-A0A1V5C4C7-F1
#
_entry.id   AF-A0A1V5C4C7-F1
#
_cell.length_a   1.000
_cell.length_b   1.000
_cell.length_c   1.000
_cell.angle_alpha   90.00
_cell.angle_beta   90.00
_cell.angle_gamma   90.00
#
_symmetry.space_group_name_H-M   'P 1'
#
loop_
_entity.id
_entity.type
_entity.pdbx_description
1 polymer ?
#
loop_
_entity_poly.entity_id
_entity_poly.type
_entity_poly.pdbx_seq_one_letter_code
_entity_poly.pdbx_strand_id
1 'polypeptide(L)'
;MEISVDAAKVHDPECEIGDSIGIKMDTSSLGRIAAQTAKQVIVQKVRNAESDVVYNEYKNKKGEVATGIIQRVEKNHYVVNLGKTEAILPTKEVIPGEAFRQRDRVKALILDVEKTQKGCTILMSRTHPNFLAKLFEMEVPEIQEGIIKVMGAAREPGERAKISVYSEDPDVDPIGACVGVKGSRVQTVVQELRGEKIDIIPFSKDHAKFVCNTLAPARVSKVYINEEEHAMEVIVNDDQLSLAIGKKGQNVRLASRLTGWKIDINSESEVEVTSKKVIDDLIERLKVSEILARILHDEYLRDPRDIAKLTPEEMNKITSISVEDCKRIIEQSKLIKDEILQDTAQEKEVPEIPETEGVAPTGENEEDTEQAVTP
;
A
#
# COMPACT_ATOMS: atom_id res chain seq x y z
N MET A 1 -8.73 14.91 50.69
CA MET A 1 -8.56 15.56 52.01
C MET A 1 -7.58 14.71 52.77
N GLU A 2 -6.55 15.33 53.32
CA GLU A 2 -5.59 14.65 54.19
C GLU A 2 -6.00 14.93 55.64
N ILE A 3 -5.84 13.95 56.53
CA ILE A 3 -6.19 14.02 57.94
C ILE A 3 -5.02 13.51 58.77
N SER A 4 -4.78 14.10 59.94
CA SER A 4 -3.71 13.64 60.85
C SER A 4 -4.08 12.28 61.46
N VAL A 5 -3.06 11.47 61.80
CA VAL A 5 -3.24 10.13 62.39
C VAL A 5 -4.09 10.17 63.66
N ASP A 6 -3.91 11.19 64.49
CA ASP A 6 -4.66 11.33 65.73
C ASP A 6 -6.16 11.58 65.47
N ALA A 7 -6.50 12.33 64.41
CA ALA A 7 -7.88 12.57 64.02
C ALA A 7 -8.48 11.40 63.22
N ALA A 8 -7.64 10.65 62.50
CA ALA A 8 -7.99 9.41 61.81
C ALA A 8 -8.38 8.29 62.80
N LYS A 9 -7.65 8.16 63.92
CA LYS A 9 -7.92 7.20 65.00
C LYS A 9 -9.27 7.36 65.70
N VAL A 10 -9.91 8.52 65.56
CA VAL A 10 -11.28 8.77 66.05
C VAL A 10 -12.32 8.00 65.24
N HIS A 11 -12.04 7.77 63.96
CA HIS A 11 -12.94 7.08 63.05
C HIS A 11 -12.61 5.58 62.95
N ASP A 12 -11.33 5.22 62.95
CA ASP A 12 -10.86 3.85 63.01
C ASP A 12 -9.61 3.75 63.91
N PRO A 13 -9.71 3.21 65.13
CA PRO A 13 -8.60 3.18 66.11
C PRO A 13 -7.34 2.44 65.63
N GLU A 14 -7.48 1.53 64.67
CA GLU A 14 -6.40 0.69 64.15
C GLU A 14 -5.74 1.28 62.89
N CYS A 15 -6.10 2.51 62.48
CA CYS A 15 -5.56 3.10 61.25
C CYS A 15 -4.07 3.44 61.36
N GLU A 16 -3.32 3.16 60.29
CA GLU A 16 -1.91 3.48 60.15
C GLU A 16 -1.68 4.61 59.13
N ILE A 17 -0.46 5.19 59.15
CA ILE A 17 -0.07 6.22 58.18
C ILE A 17 -0.06 5.60 56.78
N GLY A 18 -0.93 6.09 55.91
CA GLY A 18 -1.11 5.60 54.54
C GLY A 18 -2.47 4.95 54.29
N ASP A 19 -3.25 4.69 55.34
CA ASP A 19 -4.57 4.09 55.20
C ASP A 19 -5.63 5.06 54.65
N SER A 20 -6.58 4.52 53.89
CA SER A 20 -7.73 5.25 53.37
C SER A 20 -8.96 5.02 54.23
N ILE A 21 -9.34 6.01 55.05
CA ILE A 21 -10.49 5.92 55.97
C ILE A 21 -11.76 6.46 55.30
N GLY A 22 -12.82 5.66 55.30
CA GLY A 22 -14.14 6.07 54.82
C GLY A 22 -14.91 6.87 55.87
N ILE A 23 -15.12 8.17 55.62
CA ILE A 23 -15.96 9.01 56.49
C ILE A 23 -17.43 8.80 56.13
N LYS A 24 -18.29 8.55 57.12
CA LYS A 24 -19.75 8.47 56.93
C LYS A 24 -20.27 9.83 56.46
N MET A 25 -20.72 9.90 55.23
CA MET A 25 -21.33 11.10 54.64
C MET A 25 -22.82 11.16 55.00
N ASP A 26 -23.31 12.35 55.36
CA ASP A 26 -24.74 12.54 55.62
C ASP A 26 -25.53 12.53 54.30
N THR A 27 -26.44 11.57 54.18
CA THR A 27 -27.29 11.37 53.00
C THR A 27 -28.33 12.47 52.82
N SER A 28 -28.60 13.29 53.85
CA SER A 28 -29.55 14.41 53.78
C SER A 28 -29.10 15.53 52.81
N SER A 29 -27.78 15.64 52.58
CA SER A 29 -27.14 16.58 51.66
C SER A 29 -27.21 16.16 50.18
N LEU A 30 -27.57 14.89 49.91
CA LEU A 30 -27.72 14.34 48.56
C LEU A 30 -29.07 14.77 47.97
N GLY A 31 -29.13 16.02 47.51
CA GLY A 31 -30.29 16.54 46.80
C GLY A 31 -30.52 15.92 45.42
N ARG A 32 -31.58 16.35 44.72
CA ARG A 32 -31.92 15.90 43.36
C ARG A 32 -30.77 16.03 42.36
N ILE A 33 -29.94 17.07 42.50
CA ILE A 33 -28.77 17.33 41.64
C ILE A 33 -27.70 16.24 41.84
N ALA A 34 -27.39 15.88 43.09
CA ALA A 34 -26.41 14.84 43.39
C ALA A 34 -26.85 13.46 42.85
N ALA A 35 -28.15 13.15 42.93
CA ALA A 35 -28.70 11.92 42.35
C ALA A 35 -28.60 11.88 40.81
N GLN A 36 -28.83 13.01 40.13
CA GLN A 36 -28.65 13.11 38.68
C GLN A 36 -27.18 12.97 38.27
N THR A 37 -26.26 13.63 38.99
CA THR A 37 -24.81 13.48 38.77
C THR A 37 -24.36 12.05 39.00
N ALA A 38 -24.82 11.40 40.09
CA ALA A 38 -24.52 10.00 40.36
C ALA A 38 -25.03 9.08 39.24
N LYS A 39 -26.26 9.30 38.74
CA LYS A 39 -26.79 8.55 37.59
C LYS A 39 -25.90 8.71 36.36
N GLN A 40 -25.44 9.92 36.04
CA GLN A 40 -24.57 10.18 34.90
C GLN A 40 -23.20 9.48 35.06
N VAL A 41 -22.60 9.57 36.25
CA VAL A 41 -21.33 8.89 36.56
C VAL A 41 -21.48 7.37 36.49
N ILE A 42 -22.58 6.81 37.00
CA ILE A 42 -22.85 5.37 36.94
C ILE A 42 -23.00 4.92 35.49
N VAL A 43 -23.84 5.60 34.69
CA VAL A 43 -24.02 5.27 33.26
C VAL A 43 -22.69 5.35 32.50
N GLN A 44 -21.87 6.36 32.79
CA GLN A 44 -20.54 6.48 32.18
C GLN A 44 -19.61 5.33 32.60
N LYS A 45 -19.58 4.96 33.89
CA LYS A 45 -18.79 3.83 34.38
C LYS A 45 -19.22 2.50 33.76
N VAL A 46 -20.53 2.26 33.63
CA VAL A 46 -21.08 1.07 32.96
C VAL A 46 -20.65 1.04 31.50
N ARG A 47 -20.82 2.14 30.77
CA ARG A 47 -20.40 2.24 29.36
C ARG A 47 -18.90 2.04 29.17
N ASN A 48 -18.08 2.56 30.09
CA ASN A 48 -16.64 2.34 30.06
C ASN A 48 -16.30 0.86 30.30
N ALA A 49 -16.94 0.21 31.28
CA ALA A 49 -16.74 -1.20 31.53
C ALA A 49 -17.16 -2.08 30.34
N GLU A 50 -18.29 -1.78 29.69
CA GLU A 50 -18.71 -2.45 28.45
C GLU A 50 -17.69 -2.27 27.31
N SER A 51 -17.20 -1.03 27.15
CA SER A 51 -16.18 -0.71 26.14
C SER A 51 -14.88 -1.46 26.40
N ASP A 52 -14.50 -1.66 27.66
CA ASP A 52 -13.31 -2.40 28.06
C ASP A 52 -13.43 -3.89 27.72
N VAL A 53 -14.61 -4.47 27.91
CA VAL A 53 -14.89 -5.86 27.53
C VAL A 53 -14.78 -6.02 26.00
N VAL A 54 -15.42 -5.13 25.24
CA VAL A 54 -15.37 -5.16 23.77
C VAL A 54 -13.93 -4.99 23.27
N TYR A 55 -13.21 -3.99 23.78
CA TYR A 55 -11.82 -3.75 23.37
C TYR A 55 -10.93 -4.97 23.62
N ASN A 56 -11.04 -5.59 24.81
CA ASN A 56 -10.25 -6.77 25.14
C ASN A 56 -10.59 -7.99 24.26
N GLU A 57 -11.84 -8.12 23.81
CA GLU A 57 -12.25 -9.19 22.89
C GLU A 57 -11.73 -8.98 21.46
N TYR A 58 -11.67 -7.73 20.98
CA TYR A 58 -11.37 -7.42 19.58
C TYR A 58 -9.95 -6.93 19.30
N LYS A 59 -9.19 -6.49 20.30
CA LYS A 59 -7.80 -6.01 20.12
C LYS A 59 -6.89 -7.01 19.41
N ASN A 60 -7.09 -8.30 19.67
CA ASN A 60 -6.32 -9.41 19.08
C ASN A 60 -6.91 -9.92 17.77
N LYS A 61 -8.05 -9.38 17.32
CA LYS A 61 -8.75 -9.74 16.08
C LYS A 61 -8.49 -8.71 14.96
N LYS A 62 -7.58 -7.76 15.17
CA LYS A 62 -7.15 -6.83 14.11
C LYS A 62 -6.52 -7.64 12.98
N GLY A 63 -6.98 -7.39 11.75
CA GLY A 63 -6.58 -8.15 10.57
C GLY A 63 -7.36 -9.46 10.36
N GLU A 64 -8.36 -9.77 11.18
CA GLU A 64 -9.28 -10.89 10.95
C GLU A 64 -10.55 -10.44 10.23
N VAL A 65 -11.23 -11.37 9.57
CA VAL A 65 -12.52 -11.10 8.92
C VAL A 65 -13.66 -11.33 9.91
N ALA A 66 -14.50 -10.32 10.04
CA ALA A 66 -15.74 -10.40 10.79
C ALA A 66 -16.94 -10.32 9.86
N THR A 67 -17.99 -11.09 10.18
CA THR A 67 -19.27 -11.05 9.50
C THR A 67 -20.27 -10.31 10.37
N GLY A 68 -21.04 -9.40 9.78
CA GLY A 68 -22.08 -8.66 10.48
C GLY A 68 -23.28 -8.33 9.59
N ILE A 69 -24.24 -7.63 10.18
CA ILE A 69 -25.46 -7.17 9.50
C ILE A 69 -25.50 -5.65 9.55
N ILE A 70 -25.76 -5.01 8.41
CA ILE A 70 -25.89 -3.57 8.31
C ILE A 70 -27.12 -3.13 9.11
N GLN A 71 -26.90 -2.40 10.20
CA GLN A 71 -27.97 -1.93 11.08
C GLN A 71 -28.48 -0.55 10.65
N ARG A 72 -27.58 0.33 10.20
CA ARG A 72 -27.90 1.69 9.74
C ARG A 72 -26.95 2.08 8.59
N VAL A 73 -27.48 2.89 7.69
CA VAL A 73 -26.72 3.50 6.59
C VAL A 73 -26.67 4.99 6.86
N GLU A 74 -25.47 5.50 7.17
CA GLU A 74 -25.22 6.92 7.36
C GLU A 74 -24.57 7.50 6.10
N LYS A 75 -24.48 8.83 5.99
CA LYS A 75 -23.93 9.50 4.79
C LYS A 75 -22.48 9.07 4.47
N ASN A 76 -21.65 8.84 5.50
CA ASN A 76 -20.21 8.64 5.36
C ASN A 76 -19.71 7.25 5.78
N HIS A 77 -20.56 6.43 6.38
CA HIS A 77 -20.21 5.10 6.87
C HIS A 77 -21.45 4.23 7.06
N TYR A 78 -21.21 2.93 7.16
CA TYR A 78 -22.21 1.94 7.53
C TYR A 78 -22.00 1.50 8.98
N VAL A 79 -23.08 1.37 9.73
CA VAL A 79 -23.05 0.80 11.08
C VAL A 79 -23.36 -0.69 10.96
N VAL A 80 -22.38 -1.51 11.29
CA VAL A 80 -22.42 -2.97 11.17
C VAL A 80 -22.60 -3.59 12.54
N ASN A 81 -23.66 -4.37 12.73
CA ASN A 81 -23.86 -5.14 13.94
C ASN A 81 -23.12 -6.48 13.85
N LEU A 82 -22.16 -6.71 14.76
CA LEU A 82 -21.39 -7.94 14.91
C LEU A 82 -22.01 -8.93 15.92
N GLY A 83 -23.26 -8.70 16.32
CA GLY A 83 -24.01 -9.47 17.32
C GLY A 83 -23.81 -8.94 18.75
N LYS A 84 -22.55 -8.81 19.19
CA LYS A 84 -22.22 -8.31 20.54
C LYS A 84 -22.00 -6.79 20.60
N THR A 85 -21.57 -6.19 19.50
CA THR A 85 -21.19 -4.77 19.42
C THR A 85 -21.44 -4.25 18.01
N GLU A 86 -21.48 -2.93 17.88
CA GLU A 86 -21.49 -2.23 16.61
C GLU A 86 -20.05 -1.97 16.13
N ALA A 87 -19.85 -2.00 14.82
CA ALA A 87 -18.63 -1.64 14.11
C ALA A 87 -18.94 -0.64 13.00
N ILE A 88 -17.92 0.09 12.56
CA ILE A 88 -18.04 1.13 11.55
C ILE A 88 -17.31 0.68 10.30
N LEU A 89 -18.00 0.69 9.16
CA LEU A 89 -17.42 0.49 7.83
C LEU A 89 -17.51 1.82 7.06
N PRO A 90 -16.43 2.61 6.99
CA PRO A 90 -16.42 3.88 6.27
C PRO A 90 -16.67 3.68 4.79
N THR A 91 -17.33 4.64 4.12
CA THR A 91 -17.57 4.56 2.68
C THR A 91 -16.27 4.50 1.86
N LYS A 92 -15.17 5.09 2.37
CA LYS A 92 -13.83 5.00 1.76
C LYS A 92 -13.21 3.60 1.81
N GLU A 93 -13.62 2.80 2.78
CA GLU A 93 -13.17 1.43 3.01
C GLU A 93 -14.12 0.40 2.40
N VAL A 94 -15.12 0.85 1.64
CA VAL A 94 -16.02 0.02 0.84
C VAL A 94 -15.49 -0.09 -0.57
N ILE A 95 -15.66 -1.26 -1.19
CA ILE A 95 -15.23 -1.47 -2.58
C ILE A 95 -16.02 -0.53 -3.49
N PRO A 96 -15.36 0.23 -4.40
CA PRO A 96 -16.06 1.11 -5.33
C PRO A 96 -17.18 0.38 -6.09
N GLY A 97 -18.37 0.99 -6.11
CA GLY A 97 -19.57 0.40 -6.73
C GLY A 97 -20.41 -0.47 -5.80
N GLU A 98 -19.92 -0.83 -4.60
CA GLU A 98 -20.75 -1.46 -3.58
C GLU A 98 -21.65 -0.46 -2.87
N ALA A 99 -22.92 -0.86 -2.70
CA ALA A 99 -23.86 -0.18 -1.85
C ALA A 99 -24.55 -1.22 -0.97
N PHE A 100 -24.58 -0.96 0.33
CA PHE A 100 -25.28 -1.82 1.28
C PHE A 100 -26.59 -1.18 1.72
N ARG A 101 -27.61 -2.02 1.89
CA ARG A 101 -28.90 -1.64 2.46
C ARG A 101 -28.98 -2.11 3.90
N GLN A 102 -29.91 -1.51 4.64
CA GLN A 102 -30.23 -1.98 5.97
C GLN A 102 -30.64 -3.45 5.93
N ARG A 103 -30.12 -4.24 6.87
CA ARG A 103 -30.27 -5.71 7.01
C ARG A 103 -29.44 -6.55 6.04
N ASP A 104 -28.64 -5.94 5.16
CA ASP A 104 -27.70 -6.71 4.35
C ASP A 104 -26.62 -7.33 5.22
N ARG A 105 -26.17 -8.53 4.85
CA ARG A 105 -25.01 -9.18 5.46
C ARG A 105 -23.75 -8.68 4.79
N VAL A 106 -22.73 -8.37 5.58
CA VAL A 106 -21.43 -7.90 5.10
C VAL A 106 -20.31 -8.66 5.80
N LYS A 107 -19.30 -9.07 5.04
CA LYS A 107 -18.00 -9.51 5.57
C LYS A 107 -17.00 -8.39 5.38
N ALA A 108 -16.16 -8.10 6.36
CA ALA A 108 -15.08 -7.14 6.20
C ALA A 108 -13.93 -7.47 7.15
N LEU A 109 -12.74 -7.03 6.77
CA LEU A 109 -11.56 -7.09 7.61
C LEU A 109 -11.71 -6.10 8.78
N ILE A 110 -11.35 -6.49 10.00
CA ILE A 110 -11.18 -5.55 11.10
C ILE A 110 -9.88 -4.78 10.85
N LEU A 111 -10.00 -3.53 10.41
CA LEU A 111 -8.87 -2.66 10.10
C LEU A 111 -8.22 -2.14 11.37
N ASP A 112 -9.01 -1.66 12.33
CA ASP A 112 -8.51 -1.21 13.62
C ASP A 112 -9.54 -1.32 14.74
N VAL A 113 -9.06 -1.30 15.98
CA VAL A 113 -9.89 -1.32 17.19
C VAL A 113 -9.39 -0.24 18.13
N GLU A 114 -10.11 0.87 18.18
CA GLU A 114 -9.73 2.06 18.93
C GLU A 114 -10.57 2.19 20.20
N LYS A 115 -9.90 2.50 21.32
CA LYS A 115 -10.58 2.82 22.57
C LYS A 115 -10.52 4.32 22.81
N THR A 116 -11.66 4.99 22.71
CA THR A 116 -11.79 6.43 22.98
C THR A 116 -12.53 6.68 24.30
N GLN A 117 -12.52 7.92 24.80
CA GLN A 117 -13.35 8.31 25.95
C GLN A 117 -14.86 8.14 25.71
N LYS A 118 -15.28 8.04 24.43
CA LYS A 118 -16.67 7.81 24.03
C LYS A 118 -17.02 6.32 23.92
N GLY A 119 -16.03 5.44 24.02
CA GLY A 119 -16.18 3.99 23.94
C GLY A 119 -15.21 3.32 22.97
N CYS A 120 -15.36 2.01 22.80
CA CYS A 120 -14.61 1.22 21.83
C CYS A 120 -15.24 1.31 20.44
N THR A 121 -14.45 1.61 19.43
CA THR A 121 -14.87 1.67 18.03
C THR A 121 -14.09 0.63 17.24
N ILE A 122 -14.80 -0.24 16.53
CA ILE A 122 -14.21 -1.22 15.63
C ILE A 122 -14.33 -0.68 14.20
N LEU A 123 -13.20 -0.46 13.54
CA LEU A 123 -13.12 0.00 12.17
C LEU A 123 -12.98 -1.21 11.24
N MET A 124 -13.82 -1.29 10.21
CA MET A 124 -13.81 -2.36 9.23
C MET A 124 -13.39 -1.86 7.84
N SER A 125 -12.82 -2.75 7.03
CA SER A 125 -12.45 -2.47 5.64
C SER A 125 -12.73 -3.65 4.72
N ARG A 126 -13.26 -3.34 3.55
CA ARG A 126 -13.40 -4.25 2.41
C ARG A 126 -12.42 -3.92 1.29
N THR A 127 -11.61 -2.86 1.38
CA THR A 127 -10.63 -2.45 0.36
C THR A 127 -9.22 -2.97 0.67
N HIS A 128 -8.90 -3.19 1.95
CA HIS A 128 -7.57 -3.61 2.37
C HIS A 128 -7.11 -4.93 1.71
N PRO A 129 -5.85 -5.07 1.24
CA PRO A 129 -5.36 -6.29 0.59
C PRO A 129 -5.48 -7.56 1.45
N ASN A 130 -5.24 -7.47 2.75
CA ASN A 130 -5.40 -8.61 3.67
C ASN A 130 -6.84 -9.15 3.72
N PHE A 131 -7.85 -8.37 3.30
CA PHE A 131 -9.20 -8.90 3.18
C PHE A 131 -9.25 -10.05 2.17
N LEU A 132 -8.57 -9.90 1.03
CA LEU A 132 -8.43 -10.96 0.01
C LEU A 132 -7.73 -12.20 0.59
N ALA A 133 -6.60 -12.00 1.26
CA ALA A 133 -5.83 -13.11 1.87
C ALA A 133 -6.69 -13.90 2.88
N LYS A 134 -7.42 -13.20 3.75
CA LYS A 134 -8.31 -13.83 4.73
C LYS A 134 -9.53 -14.50 4.10
N LEU A 135 -10.05 -13.99 2.99
CA LEU A 135 -11.11 -14.67 2.23
C LEU A 135 -10.60 -16.01 1.67
N PHE A 136 -9.39 -16.06 1.14
CA PHE A 136 -8.77 -17.31 0.70
C PHE A 136 -8.49 -18.27 1.87
N GLU A 137 -8.02 -17.77 3.01
CA GLU A 137 -7.83 -18.59 4.22
C GLU A 137 -9.12 -19.27 4.68
N MET A 138 -10.27 -18.60 4.56
CA MET A 138 -11.58 -19.20 4.88
C MET A 138 -12.10 -20.17 3.81
N GLU A 139 -11.73 -19.99 2.54
CA GLU A 139 -12.24 -20.79 1.41
C GLU A 139 -11.35 -22.02 1.12
N VAL A 140 -10.06 -21.97 1.45
CA VAL A 140 -9.05 -22.98 1.11
C VAL A 140 -8.54 -23.65 2.39
N PRO A 141 -8.97 -24.88 2.70
CA PRO A 141 -8.55 -25.62 3.90
C PRO A 141 -7.03 -25.75 4.02
N GLU A 142 -6.33 -25.94 2.91
CA GLU A 142 -4.88 -26.10 2.87
C GLU A 142 -4.14 -24.82 3.33
N ILE A 143 -4.75 -23.64 3.17
CA ILE A 143 -4.21 -22.38 3.73
C ILE A 143 -4.48 -22.32 5.23
N GLN A 144 -5.69 -22.71 5.67
CA GLN A 144 -6.06 -22.73 7.08
C GLN A 144 -5.20 -23.72 7.91
N GLU A 145 -4.83 -24.85 7.32
CA GLU A 145 -3.95 -25.85 7.93
C GLU A 145 -2.46 -25.47 7.86
N GLY A 146 -2.12 -24.40 7.14
CA GLY A 146 -0.75 -23.91 6.99
C GLY A 146 0.13 -24.71 6.02
N ILE A 147 -0.47 -25.62 5.24
CA ILE A 147 0.21 -26.38 4.17
C ILE A 147 0.60 -25.41 3.05
N ILE A 148 -0.32 -24.51 2.69
CA ILE A 148 -0.08 -23.41 1.76
C ILE A 148 0.00 -22.10 2.53
N LYS A 149 1.03 -21.31 2.25
CA LYS A 149 1.24 -19.98 2.82
C LYS A 149 0.88 -18.91 1.80
N VAL A 150 0.08 -17.92 2.23
CA VAL A 150 -0.13 -16.69 1.45
C VAL A 150 1.06 -15.77 1.71
N MET A 151 1.81 -15.47 0.66
CA MET A 151 3.04 -14.67 0.75
C MET A 151 2.77 -13.16 0.63
N GLY A 152 1.66 -12.76 0.01
CA GLY A 152 1.28 -11.37 -0.14
C GLY A 152 0.06 -11.19 -1.05
N ALA A 153 -0.49 -9.98 -1.03
CA ALA A 153 -1.59 -9.58 -1.91
C ALA A 153 -1.43 -8.11 -2.33
N ALA A 154 -1.64 -7.84 -3.61
CA ALA A 154 -1.74 -6.50 -4.17
C ALA A 154 -3.12 -6.34 -4.84
N ARG A 155 -3.77 -5.20 -4.59
CA ARG A 155 -5.17 -5.05 -4.94
C ARG A 155 -5.51 -3.64 -5.44
N GLU A 156 -6.33 -3.60 -6.48
CA GLU A 156 -7.12 -2.45 -6.89
C GLU A 156 -8.60 -2.83 -6.68
N PRO A 157 -9.19 -2.45 -5.53
CA PRO A 157 -10.48 -2.99 -5.08
C PRO A 157 -11.60 -2.83 -6.10
N GLY A 158 -12.30 -3.94 -6.39
CA GLY A 158 -13.41 -3.98 -7.32
C GLY A 158 -13.00 -4.15 -8.79
N GLU A 159 -11.71 -4.08 -9.11
CA GLU A 159 -11.20 -4.27 -10.47
C GLU A 159 -10.35 -5.53 -10.60
N ARG A 160 -9.17 -5.53 -9.97
CA ARG A 160 -8.20 -6.63 -10.10
C ARG A 160 -7.31 -6.75 -8.86
N ALA A 161 -6.95 -7.97 -8.53
CA ALA A 161 -5.95 -8.28 -7.52
C ALA A 161 -5.00 -9.39 -7.97
N LYS A 162 -3.84 -9.40 -7.33
CA LYS A 162 -2.81 -10.42 -7.43
C LYS A 162 -2.53 -10.95 -6.03
N ILE A 163 -2.61 -12.26 -5.83
CA ILE A 163 -2.29 -12.94 -4.58
C ILE A 163 -1.16 -13.94 -4.82
N SER A 164 -0.13 -13.93 -3.97
CA SER A 164 0.98 -14.89 -4.05
C SER A 164 0.82 -16.00 -3.03
N VAL A 165 1.02 -17.24 -3.48
CA VAL A 165 0.87 -18.45 -2.67
C VAL A 165 2.09 -19.35 -2.82
N TYR A 166 2.44 -20.06 -1.75
CA TYR A 166 3.61 -20.91 -1.66
C TYR A 166 3.28 -22.20 -0.91
N SER A 167 3.82 -23.32 -1.37
CA SER A 167 3.86 -24.58 -0.62
C SER A 167 5.31 -24.99 -0.42
N GLU A 168 5.65 -25.48 0.77
CA GLU A 168 6.95 -26.14 1.00
C GLU A 168 6.95 -27.58 0.51
N ASP A 169 5.76 -28.20 0.45
CA ASP A 169 5.57 -29.56 -0.02
C ASP A 169 5.49 -29.57 -1.56
N PRO A 170 6.42 -30.26 -2.27
CA PRO A 170 6.40 -30.37 -3.72
C PRO A 170 5.23 -31.18 -4.28
N ASP A 171 4.59 -32.02 -3.46
CA ASP A 171 3.43 -32.82 -3.86
C ASP A 171 2.12 -32.01 -3.80
N VAL A 172 2.16 -30.80 -3.24
CA VAL A 172 1.01 -29.90 -3.11
C VAL A 172 1.13 -28.75 -4.12
N ASP A 173 0.17 -28.69 -5.06
CA ASP A 173 0.03 -27.56 -5.97
C ASP A 173 -0.74 -26.40 -5.30
N PRO A 174 -0.08 -25.28 -4.96
CA PRO A 174 -0.74 -24.18 -4.28
C PRO A 174 -1.73 -23.43 -5.17
N ILE A 175 -1.53 -23.43 -6.50
CA ILE A 175 -2.45 -22.75 -7.43
C ILE A 175 -3.73 -23.59 -7.55
N GLY A 176 -3.57 -24.88 -7.82
CA GLY A 176 -4.69 -25.82 -7.96
C GLY A 176 -5.59 -25.85 -6.72
N ALA A 177 -5.00 -25.87 -5.52
CA ALA A 177 -5.75 -25.82 -4.27
C ALA A 177 -6.56 -24.52 -4.10
N CYS A 178 -5.99 -23.37 -4.47
CA CYS A 178 -6.68 -22.08 -4.37
C CYS A 178 -7.77 -21.90 -5.45
N VAL A 179 -7.57 -22.46 -6.65
CA VAL A 179 -8.54 -22.41 -7.75
C VAL A 179 -9.71 -23.35 -7.44
N GLY A 180 -9.43 -24.57 -6.97
CA GLY A 180 -10.43 -25.61 -6.74
C GLY A 180 -10.97 -26.21 -8.04
N VAL A 181 -11.90 -27.17 -7.92
CA VAL A 181 -12.47 -27.87 -9.07
C VAL A 181 -13.18 -26.88 -10.00
N LYS A 182 -12.70 -26.74 -11.24
CA LYS A 182 -13.23 -25.79 -12.24
C LYS A 182 -13.25 -24.33 -11.74
N GLY A 183 -12.35 -23.95 -10.83
CA GLY A 183 -12.32 -22.59 -10.30
C GLY A 183 -13.35 -22.29 -9.21
N SER A 184 -14.02 -23.31 -8.64
CA SER A 184 -15.12 -23.08 -7.70
C SER A 184 -14.74 -22.19 -6.51
N ARG A 185 -13.56 -22.42 -5.92
CA ARG A 185 -13.10 -21.70 -4.71
C ARG A 185 -12.77 -20.24 -5.03
N VAL A 186 -11.95 -20.01 -6.06
CA VAL A 186 -11.63 -18.64 -6.49
C VAL A 186 -12.89 -17.88 -6.90
N GLN A 187 -13.86 -18.52 -7.55
CA GLN A 187 -15.12 -17.88 -7.93
C GLN A 187 -15.96 -17.46 -6.71
N THR A 188 -15.97 -18.23 -5.62
CA THR A 188 -16.61 -17.81 -4.36
C THR A 188 -16.01 -16.49 -3.85
N VAL A 189 -14.68 -16.38 -3.85
CA VAL A 189 -13.97 -15.16 -3.42
C VAL A 189 -14.24 -13.99 -4.38
N VAL A 190 -14.19 -14.24 -5.70
CA VAL A 190 -14.53 -13.23 -6.73
C VAL A 190 -15.95 -12.70 -6.52
N GLN A 191 -16.92 -13.56 -6.21
CA GLN A 191 -18.31 -13.16 -5.96
C GLN A 191 -18.44 -12.31 -4.70
N GLU A 192 -17.74 -12.68 -3.61
CA GLU A 192 -17.69 -11.87 -2.38
C GLU A 192 -17.11 -10.47 -2.63
N LEU A 193 -16.18 -10.35 -3.58
CA LEU A 193 -15.55 -9.08 -4.00
C LEU A 193 -16.23 -8.43 -5.22
N ARG A 194 -17.46 -8.82 -5.56
CA ARG A 194 -18.29 -8.24 -6.64
C ARG A 194 -17.68 -8.30 -8.03
N GLY A 195 -17.01 -9.40 -8.36
CA GLY A 195 -16.48 -9.62 -9.70
C GLY A 195 -15.06 -9.08 -9.91
N GLU A 196 -14.38 -8.69 -8.83
CA GLU A 196 -12.95 -8.37 -8.86
C GLU A 196 -12.15 -9.54 -9.46
N LYS A 197 -11.32 -9.27 -10.47
CA LYS A 197 -10.52 -10.31 -11.14
C LYS A 197 -9.31 -10.67 -10.27
N ILE A 198 -9.14 -11.95 -9.94
CA ILE A 198 -8.06 -12.40 -9.06
C ILE A 198 -7.07 -13.26 -9.85
N ASP A 199 -5.79 -12.86 -9.83
CA ASP A 199 -4.68 -13.67 -10.31
C ASP A 199 -3.99 -14.35 -9.12
N ILE A 200 -3.92 -15.68 -9.14
CA ILE A 200 -3.20 -16.48 -8.13
C ILE A 200 -1.83 -16.81 -8.69
N ILE A 201 -0.78 -16.40 -8.00
CA ILE A 201 0.59 -16.43 -8.50
C ILE A 201 1.45 -17.33 -7.62
N PRO A 202 2.19 -18.30 -8.20
CA PRO A 202 3.13 -19.10 -7.44
C PRO A 202 4.31 -18.22 -7.02
N PHE A 203 4.51 -18.11 -5.71
CA PHE A 203 5.67 -17.46 -5.15
C PHE A 203 6.95 -18.23 -5.49
N SER A 204 8.02 -17.47 -5.74
CA SER A 204 9.36 -18.02 -5.98
C SER A 204 10.36 -17.25 -5.13
N LYS A 205 11.33 -17.96 -4.54
CA LYS A 205 12.46 -17.35 -3.82
C LYS A 205 13.42 -16.62 -4.76
N ASP A 206 13.48 -17.06 -6.02
CA ASP A 206 14.13 -16.31 -7.08
C ASP A 206 13.20 -15.16 -7.51
N HIS A 207 13.66 -13.93 -7.28
CA HIS A 207 12.91 -12.71 -7.55
C HIS A 207 12.60 -12.49 -9.03
N ALA A 208 13.54 -12.81 -9.93
CA ALA A 208 13.29 -12.67 -11.37
C ALA A 208 12.18 -13.61 -11.81
N LYS A 209 12.24 -14.87 -11.36
CA LYS A 209 11.18 -15.85 -11.61
C LYS A 209 9.85 -15.40 -10.98
N PHE A 210 9.87 -14.84 -9.77
CA PHE A 210 8.66 -14.35 -9.13
C PHE A 210 8.03 -13.19 -9.91
N VAL A 211 8.82 -12.21 -10.35
CA VAL A 211 8.35 -11.10 -11.19
C VAL A 211 7.75 -11.62 -12.51
N CYS A 212 8.43 -12.55 -13.20
CA CYS A 212 7.88 -13.21 -14.39
C CYS A 212 6.51 -13.84 -14.12
N ASN A 213 6.37 -14.56 -13.01
CA ASN A 213 5.08 -15.16 -12.63
C ASN A 213 4.00 -14.10 -12.37
N THR A 214 4.35 -12.96 -11.76
CA THR A 214 3.38 -11.88 -11.48
C THR A 214 2.89 -11.16 -12.72
N LEU A 215 3.69 -11.11 -13.79
CA LEU A 215 3.34 -10.46 -15.06
C LEU A 215 2.47 -11.34 -15.97
N ALA A 216 2.29 -12.63 -15.63
CA ALA A 216 1.36 -13.52 -16.32
C ALA A 216 -0.02 -12.85 -16.47
N PRO A 217 -0.65 -12.95 -17.65
CA PRO A 217 -0.37 -13.88 -18.75
C PRO A 217 0.72 -13.45 -19.76
N ALA A 218 1.34 -12.28 -19.62
CA ALA A 218 2.38 -11.84 -20.53
C ALA A 218 3.63 -12.71 -20.43
N ARG A 219 4.22 -13.05 -21.59
CA ARG A 219 5.47 -13.83 -21.63
C ARG A 219 6.68 -12.90 -21.61
N VAL A 220 7.56 -13.15 -20.65
CA VAL A 220 8.80 -12.41 -20.46
C VAL A 220 9.94 -13.08 -21.22
N SER A 221 10.70 -12.31 -21.99
CA SER A 221 11.87 -12.76 -22.74
C SER A 221 13.14 -12.69 -21.88
N LYS A 222 13.38 -11.56 -21.21
CA LYS A 222 14.56 -11.34 -20.36
C LYS A 222 14.21 -10.47 -19.15
N VAL A 223 14.94 -10.64 -18.06
CA VAL A 223 14.87 -9.78 -16.87
C VAL A 223 16.28 -9.35 -16.50
N TYR A 224 16.50 -8.05 -16.38
CA TYR A 224 17.70 -7.49 -15.78
C TYR A 224 17.35 -6.97 -14.38
N ILE A 225 18.21 -7.27 -13.42
CA ILE A 225 18.02 -6.92 -12.02
C ILE A 225 19.05 -5.84 -11.67
N ASN A 226 18.57 -4.72 -11.16
CA ASN A 226 19.39 -3.70 -10.51
C ASN A 226 19.14 -3.77 -9.00
N GLU A 227 20.05 -4.41 -8.27
CA GLU A 227 19.94 -4.56 -6.82
C GLU A 227 20.14 -3.24 -6.07
N GLU A 228 20.94 -2.30 -6.60
CA GLU A 228 21.19 -1.00 -5.95
C GLU A 228 19.94 -0.13 -5.92
N GLU A 229 19.19 -0.11 -7.02
CA GLU A 229 17.95 0.67 -7.16
C GLU A 229 16.68 -0.09 -6.75
N HIS A 230 16.81 -1.37 -6.37
CA HIS A 230 15.68 -2.27 -6.11
C HIS A 230 14.66 -2.26 -7.29
N ALA A 231 15.20 -2.32 -8.51
CA ALA A 231 14.47 -2.21 -9.76
C ALA A 231 14.79 -3.39 -10.70
N MET A 232 13.82 -3.74 -11.55
CA MET A 232 13.97 -4.73 -12.60
C MET A 232 13.51 -4.19 -13.94
N GLU A 233 14.34 -4.36 -14.95
CA GLU A 233 13.98 -4.12 -16.35
C GLU A 233 13.52 -5.45 -16.96
N VAL A 234 12.29 -5.48 -17.45
CA VAL A 234 11.67 -6.67 -18.01
C VAL A 234 11.48 -6.46 -19.50
N ILE A 235 12.10 -7.32 -20.29
CA ILE A 235 11.98 -7.31 -21.74
C ILE A 235 10.93 -8.32 -22.17
N VAL A 236 10.01 -7.86 -23.00
CA VAL A 236 8.95 -8.67 -23.61
C VAL A 236 8.95 -8.48 -25.12
N ASN A 237 8.37 -9.42 -25.86
CA ASN A 237 8.11 -9.22 -27.28
C ASN A 237 7.12 -8.06 -27.49
N ASP A 238 7.18 -7.40 -28.65
CA ASP A 238 6.32 -6.26 -28.98
C ASP A 238 4.81 -6.58 -28.87
N ASP A 239 4.39 -7.81 -29.20
CA ASP A 239 3.01 -8.26 -29.08
C ASP A 239 2.56 -8.47 -27.62
N GLN A 240 3.51 -8.67 -26.70
CA GLN A 240 3.27 -8.88 -25.28
C GLN A 240 3.32 -7.59 -24.45
N LEU A 241 3.88 -6.48 -25.00
CA LEU A 241 4.07 -5.22 -24.28
C LEU A 241 2.77 -4.68 -23.66
N SER A 242 1.71 -4.60 -24.46
CA SER A 242 0.40 -4.12 -24.01
C SER A 242 -0.20 -5.00 -22.90
N LEU A 243 0.00 -6.32 -22.99
CA LEU A 243 -0.48 -7.28 -22.00
C LEU A 243 0.31 -7.18 -20.68
N ALA A 244 1.62 -7.01 -20.78
CA ALA A 244 2.53 -6.90 -19.65
C ALA A 244 2.27 -5.62 -18.83
N ILE A 245 2.08 -4.49 -19.51
CA ILE A 245 1.70 -3.21 -18.88
C ILE A 245 0.26 -3.30 -18.33
N GLY A 246 -0.66 -3.82 -19.13
CA GLY A 246 -2.09 -3.89 -18.82
C GLY A 246 -2.80 -2.54 -18.96
N LYS A 247 -4.13 -2.55 -18.83
CA LYS A 247 -4.97 -1.34 -18.95
C LYS A 247 -4.51 -0.28 -17.94
N LYS A 248 -4.09 0.90 -18.42
CA LYS A 248 -3.56 2.00 -17.59
C LYS A 248 -2.40 1.59 -16.66
N GLY A 249 -1.60 0.59 -17.06
CA GLY A 249 -0.50 0.09 -16.24
C GLY A 249 -0.94 -0.73 -15.02
N GLN A 250 -2.19 -1.20 -14.97
CA GLN A 250 -2.72 -1.95 -13.82
C GLN A 250 -1.91 -3.23 -13.54
N ASN A 251 -1.49 -3.97 -14.58
CA ASN A 251 -0.81 -5.26 -14.39
C ASN A 251 0.57 -5.06 -13.77
N VAL A 252 1.38 -4.16 -14.36
CA VAL A 252 2.73 -3.82 -13.84
C VAL A 252 2.67 -3.19 -12.45
N ARG A 253 1.67 -2.33 -12.17
CA ARG A 253 1.50 -1.70 -10.85
C ARG A 253 1.15 -2.73 -9.76
N LEU A 254 0.28 -3.68 -10.05
CA LEU A 254 -0.05 -4.77 -9.13
C LEU A 254 1.14 -5.71 -8.93
N ALA A 255 1.89 -6.02 -10.00
CA ALA A 255 3.12 -6.82 -9.91
C ALA A 255 4.18 -6.14 -9.04
N SER A 256 4.40 -4.84 -9.25
CA SER A 256 5.35 -4.04 -8.47
C SER A 256 4.96 -3.98 -6.99
N ARG A 257 3.67 -3.74 -6.67
CA ARG A 257 3.18 -3.76 -5.28
C ARG A 257 3.30 -5.14 -4.62
N LEU A 258 3.08 -6.22 -5.37
CA LEU A 258 3.12 -7.58 -4.83
C LEU A 258 4.56 -8.05 -4.58
N THR A 259 5.48 -7.72 -5.48
CA THR A 259 6.89 -8.12 -5.38
C THR A 259 7.71 -7.16 -4.52
N GLY A 260 7.28 -5.90 -4.38
CA GLY A 260 8.06 -4.83 -3.76
C GLY A 260 9.13 -4.24 -4.67
N TRP A 261 9.28 -4.74 -5.91
CA TRP A 261 10.27 -4.25 -6.87
C TRP A 261 9.68 -3.17 -7.77
N LYS A 262 10.51 -2.19 -8.15
CA LYS A 262 10.17 -1.31 -9.28
C LYS A 262 10.34 -2.12 -10.56
N ILE A 263 9.32 -2.14 -11.42
CA ILE A 263 9.31 -2.95 -12.65
C ILE A 263 9.11 -2.02 -13.83
N ASP A 264 10.13 -1.94 -14.68
CA ASP A 264 10.10 -1.21 -15.94
C ASP A 264 10.01 -2.22 -17.09
N ILE A 265 9.05 -2.06 -18.00
CA ILE A 265 8.76 -3.03 -19.06
C ILE A 265 9.04 -2.38 -20.41
N ASN A 266 9.95 -2.98 -21.18
CA ASN A 266 10.34 -2.51 -22.51
C ASN A 266 10.14 -3.61 -23.55
N SER A 267 9.85 -3.24 -24.79
CA SER A 267 9.86 -4.22 -25.88
C SER A 267 11.26 -4.47 -26.42
N GLU A 268 11.48 -5.63 -27.07
CA GLU A 268 12.76 -5.92 -27.73
C GLU A 268 13.15 -4.81 -28.73
N SER A 269 12.18 -4.32 -29.51
CA SER A 269 12.39 -3.23 -30.47
C SER A 269 12.79 -1.91 -29.77
N GLU A 270 12.15 -1.57 -28.66
CA GLU A 270 12.49 -0.37 -27.87
C GLU A 270 13.89 -0.45 -27.28
N VAL A 271 14.28 -1.62 -26.77
CA VAL A 271 15.63 -1.85 -26.24
C VAL A 271 16.67 -1.79 -27.33
N GLU A 272 16.42 -2.32 -28.53
CA GLU A 272 17.35 -2.20 -29.67
C GLU A 272 17.55 -0.74 -30.10
N VAL A 273 16.48 0.04 -30.19
CA VAL A 273 16.56 1.47 -30.53
C VAL A 273 17.32 2.23 -29.44
N THR A 274 17.05 1.93 -28.18
CA THR A 274 17.71 2.57 -27.04
C THR A 274 19.20 2.20 -27.00
N SER A 275 19.53 0.92 -27.22
CA SER A 275 20.92 0.44 -27.28
C SER A 275 21.69 1.14 -28.38
N LYS A 276 21.09 1.33 -29.57
CA LYS A 276 21.71 2.10 -30.66
C LYS A 276 21.98 3.55 -30.26
N LYS A 277 20.98 4.23 -29.66
CA LYS A 277 21.16 5.61 -29.17
C LYS A 277 22.26 5.71 -28.12
N VAL A 278 22.33 4.76 -27.18
CA VAL A 278 23.37 4.72 -26.14
C VAL A 278 24.75 4.49 -26.77
N ILE A 279 24.86 3.56 -27.72
CA ILE A 279 26.11 3.32 -28.45
C ILE A 279 26.54 4.59 -29.21
N ASP A 280 25.61 5.25 -29.90
CA ASP A 280 25.88 6.50 -30.63
C ASP A 280 26.32 7.62 -29.68
N ASP A 281 25.67 7.76 -28.52
CA ASP A 281 26.03 8.73 -27.48
C ASP A 281 27.43 8.44 -26.88
N LEU A 282 27.77 7.17 -26.63
CA LEU A 282 29.10 6.77 -26.19
C LEU A 282 30.18 7.09 -27.24
N ILE A 283 29.89 6.86 -28.53
CA ILE A 283 30.80 7.21 -29.64
C ILE A 283 31.04 8.72 -29.65
N GLU A 284 29.98 9.53 -29.56
CA GLU A 284 30.06 10.98 -29.63
C GLU A 284 30.79 11.56 -28.40
N ARG A 285 30.37 11.18 -27.19
CA ARG A 285 30.89 11.72 -25.94
C ARG A 285 32.31 11.25 -25.63
N LEU A 286 32.58 9.95 -25.76
CA LEU A 286 33.88 9.38 -25.40
C LEU A 286 34.88 9.36 -26.56
N LYS A 287 34.42 9.72 -27.78
CA LYS A 287 35.24 9.72 -29.00
C LYS A 287 35.92 8.36 -29.21
N VAL A 288 35.13 7.30 -29.06
CA VAL A 288 35.56 5.89 -29.21
C VAL A 288 35.02 5.31 -30.51
N SER A 289 35.61 4.20 -30.97
CA SER A 289 35.10 3.48 -32.13
C SER A 289 33.79 2.76 -31.81
N GLU A 290 32.96 2.47 -32.84
CA GLU A 290 31.71 1.72 -32.67
C GLU A 290 31.94 0.35 -32.00
N ILE A 291 33.02 -0.33 -32.36
CA ILE A 291 33.39 -1.62 -31.77
C ILE A 291 33.62 -1.48 -30.27
N LEU A 292 34.35 -0.43 -29.85
CA LEU A 292 34.63 -0.19 -28.44
C LEU A 292 33.37 0.23 -27.68
N ALA A 293 32.52 1.06 -28.26
CA ALA A 293 31.24 1.45 -27.68
C ALA A 293 30.29 0.25 -27.48
N ARG A 294 30.26 -0.69 -28.43
CA ARG A 294 29.52 -1.94 -28.30
C ARG A 294 30.05 -2.81 -27.16
N ILE A 295 31.37 -2.97 -27.05
CA ILE A 295 32.00 -3.74 -25.96
C ILE A 295 31.64 -3.10 -24.60
N LEU A 296 31.71 -1.78 -24.48
CA LEU A 296 31.32 -1.07 -23.27
C LEU A 296 29.83 -1.28 -22.93
N HIS A 297 28.95 -1.15 -23.93
CA HIS A 297 27.51 -1.36 -23.76
C HIS A 297 27.18 -2.80 -23.29
N ASP A 298 27.82 -3.80 -23.88
CA ASP A 298 27.61 -5.22 -23.57
C ASP A 298 28.10 -5.58 -22.16
N GLU A 299 29.10 -4.86 -21.66
CA GLU A 299 29.66 -4.99 -20.30
C GLU A 299 28.96 -4.06 -19.29
N TYR A 300 27.73 -3.64 -19.61
CA TYR A 300 26.85 -2.80 -18.77
C TYR A 300 27.36 -1.39 -18.48
N LEU A 301 28.40 -0.93 -19.18
CA LEU A 301 28.93 0.42 -19.08
C LEU A 301 28.19 1.35 -20.04
N ARG A 302 26.90 1.54 -19.76
CA ARG A 302 25.97 2.31 -20.60
C ARG A 302 26.01 3.82 -20.31
N ASP A 303 26.48 4.21 -19.13
CA ASP A 303 26.56 5.60 -18.69
C ASP A 303 28.02 6.03 -18.48
N PRO A 304 28.45 7.21 -19.00
CA PRO A 304 29.77 7.75 -18.72
C PRO A 304 30.11 7.87 -17.22
N ARG A 305 29.11 8.04 -16.35
CA ARG A 305 29.28 8.10 -14.89
C ARG A 305 29.79 6.79 -14.31
N ASP A 306 29.43 5.65 -14.89
CA ASP A 306 29.89 4.34 -14.44
C ASP A 306 31.29 4.04 -14.96
N ILE A 307 31.58 4.44 -16.19
CA ILE A 307 32.93 4.35 -16.77
C ILE A 307 33.92 5.19 -15.96
N ALA A 308 33.51 6.36 -15.47
CA ALA A 308 34.34 7.24 -14.64
C ALA A 308 34.76 6.63 -13.28
N LYS A 309 34.05 5.59 -12.80
CA LYS A 309 34.36 4.90 -11.53
C LYS A 309 35.44 3.83 -11.68
N LEU A 310 35.70 3.36 -12.91
CA LEU A 310 36.64 2.27 -13.18
C LEU A 310 38.10 2.71 -13.06
N THR A 311 38.96 1.76 -12.72
CA THR A 311 40.42 1.89 -12.86
C THR A 311 40.86 1.56 -14.29
N PRO A 312 42.01 2.11 -14.76
CA PRO A 312 42.56 1.78 -16.07
C PRO A 312 42.82 0.28 -16.25
N GLU A 313 43.21 -0.44 -15.19
CA GLU A 313 43.42 -1.89 -15.25
C GLU A 313 42.10 -2.66 -15.41
N GLU A 314 41.03 -2.24 -14.74
CA GLU A 314 39.69 -2.83 -14.90
C GLU A 314 39.16 -2.59 -16.30
N MET A 315 39.26 -1.36 -16.80
CA MET A 315 38.82 -1.02 -18.15
C MET A 315 39.61 -1.78 -19.22
N ASN A 316 40.92 -1.97 -19.03
CA ASN A 316 41.76 -2.76 -19.94
C ASN A 316 41.32 -4.23 -19.99
N LYS A 317 40.97 -4.84 -18.86
CA LYS A 317 40.45 -6.22 -18.81
C LYS A 317 39.15 -6.39 -19.60
N ILE A 318 38.29 -5.38 -19.56
CA ILE A 318 36.99 -5.37 -20.24
C ILE A 318 37.17 -5.14 -21.75
N THR A 319 37.96 -4.14 -22.12
CA THR A 319 38.00 -3.61 -23.49
C THR A 319 39.18 -4.12 -24.33
N SER A 320 40.19 -4.72 -23.70
CA SER A 320 41.43 -5.20 -24.33
C SER A 320 42.20 -4.13 -25.14
N ILE A 321 42.04 -2.84 -24.80
CA ILE A 321 42.77 -1.71 -25.43
C ILE A 321 43.99 -1.29 -24.61
N SER A 322 44.81 -0.37 -25.11
CA SER A 322 46.00 0.10 -24.36
C SER A 322 45.62 0.78 -23.03
N VAL A 323 46.47 0.66 -22.00
CA VAL A 323 46.24 1.31 -20.69
C VAL A 323 46.21 2.84 -20.81
N GLU A 324 46.91 3.39 -21.80
CA GLU A 324 46.88 4.83 -22.11
C GLU A 324 45.53 5.26 -22.68
N ASP A 325 44.94 4.47 -23.58
CA ASP A 325 43.59 4.72 -24.10
C ASP A 325 42.53 4.57 -23.01
N CYS A 326 42.66 3.58 -22.12
CA CYS A 326 41.77 3.44 -20.97
C CYS A 326 41.81 4.69 -20.07
N LYS A 327 43.01 5.20 -19.75
CA LYS A 327 43.15 6.44 -18.96
C LYS A 327 42.47 7.62 -19.64
N ARG A 328 42.69 7.80 -20.94
CA ARG A 328 42.07 8.87 -21.73
C ARG A 328 40.55 8.80 -21.66
N ILE A 329 39.96 7.62 -21.86
CA ILE A 329 38.50 7.46 -21.87
C ILE A 329 37.91 7.68 -20.47
N ILE A 330 38.58 7.21 -19.41
CA ILE A 330 38.16 7.45 -18.02
C ILE A 330 38.23 8.94 -17.68
N GLU A 331 39.27 9.65 -18.10
CA GLU A 331 39.39 11.10 -17.89
C GLU A 331 38.30 11.87 -18.63
N GLN A 332 38.01 11.52 -19.89
CA GLN A 332 36.89 12.12 -20.63
C GLN A 332 35.56 11.84 -19.93
N SER A 333 35.35 10.61 -19.45
CA SER A 333 34.14 10.23 -18.70
C SER A 333 33.96 11.04 -17.41
N LYS A 334 35.06 11.36 -16.70
CA LYS A 334 35.04 12.22 -15.52
C LYS A 334 34.66 13.67 -15.85
N LEU A 335 35.18 14.22 -16.95
CA LEU A 335 34.82 15.55 -17.41
C LEU A 335 33.31 15.64 -17.74
N ILE A 336 32.79 14.64 -18.45
CA ILE A 336 31.36 14.55 -18.78
C ILE A 336 30.50 14.43 -17.52
N LYS A 337 30.96 13.64 -16.52
CA LYS A 337 30.27 13.53 -15.23
C LYS A 337 30.15 14.89 -14.54
N ASP A 338 31.22 15.69 -14.57
CA ASP A 338 31.25 17.01 -13.96
C ASP A 338 30.35 18.02 -14.70
N GLU A 339 30.25 17.92 -16.04
CA GLU A 339 29.32 18.71 -16.86
C GLU A 339 27.85 18.37 -16.53
N ILE A 340 27.50 17.08 -16.47
CA ILE A 340 26.13 16.62 -16.15
C ILE A 340 25.71 17.09 -14.74
N LEU A 341 26.63 17.09 -13.78
CA LEU A 341 26.37 17.58 -12.42
C LEU A 341 26.10 19.10 -12.38
N GLN A 342 26.72 19.88 -13.27
CA GLN A 342 26.47 21.32 -13.39
C GLN A 342 25.13 21.63 -14.05
N ASP A 343 24.75 20.90 -15.10
CA ASP A 343 23.45 21.08 -15.76
C ASP A 343 22.27 20.71 -14.84
N THR A 344 22.42 19.62 -14.07
CA THR A 344 21.39 19.19 -13.10
C THR A 344 21.24 20.17 -11.92
N ALA A 345 22.27 20.96 -11.63
CA ALA A 345 22.23 22.01 -10.61
C ALA A 345 21.52 23.28 -11.12
N GLN A 346 21.66 23.62 -12.41
CA GLN A 346 21.00 24.77 -13.03
C GLN A 346 19.49 24.56 -13.24
N GLU A 347 19.03 23.34 -13.55
CA GLU A 347 17.59 23.05 -13.67
C GLU A 347 16.81 23.17 -12.34
N LYS A 348 17.48 23.07 -11.19
CA LYS A 348 16.87 23.25 -9.87
C LYS A 348 16.73 24.71 -9.42
N GLU A 349 17.32 25.66 -10.15
CA GLU A 349 17.30 27.10 -9.81
C GLU A 349 16.25 27.92 -10.61
N VAL A 350 15.25 27.29 -11.23
CA VAL A 350 14.10 28.05 -11.77
C VAL A 350 13.24 28.55 -10.58
N PRO A 351 13.01 29.87 -10.43
CA PRO A 351 12.32 30.42 -9.26
C PRO A 351 10.83 30.03 -9.24
N GLU A 352 10.31 29.73 -8.04
CA GLU A 352 8.88 29.63 -7.75
C GLU A 352 8.12 30.83 -8.32
N ILE A 353 7.16 30.56 -9.19
CA ILE A 353 6.19 31.55 -9.66
C ILE A 353 5.33 31.94 -8.44
N PRO A 354 5.20 33.23 -8.07
CA PRO A 354 4.36 33.62 -6.94
C PRO A 354 2.90 33.31 -7.24
N GLU A 355 2.22 32.71 -6.27
CA GLU A 355 0.76 32.53 -6.28
C GLU A 355 0.09 33.90 -6.45
N THR A 356 -0.56 34.12 -7.60
CA THR A 356 -1.42 35.28 -7.80
C THR A 356 -2.67 35.15 -6.94
N GLU A 357 -2.76 36.01 -5.94
CA GLU A 357 -3.95 36.31 -5.16
C GLU A 357 -5.17 36.59 -6.05
N GLY A 358 -6.32 36.11 -5.59
CA GLY A 358 -7.61 36.31 -6.25
C GLY A 358 -7.97 37.78 -6.39
N VAL A 359 -8.30 38.19 -7.61
CA VAL A 359 -8.97 39.46 -7.89
C VAL A 359 -10.37 39.14 -8.42
N ALA A 360 -11.37 39.50 -7.63
CA ALA A 360 -12.77 39.51 -8.02
C ALA A 360 -13.00 40.58 -9.11
N PRO A 361 -13.87 40.35 -10.12
CA PRO A 361 -14.25 41.41 -11.03
C PRO A 361 -15.46 42.17 -10.47
N THR A 362 -15.22 43.40 -10.01
CA THR A 362 -16.26 44.42 -9.86
C THR A 362 -16.38 45.20 -11.17
N GLY A 363 -17.52 45.00 -11.84
CA GLY A 363 -18.45 46.05 -12.28
C GLY A 363 -18.04 47.12 -13.30
N GLU A 364 -18.91 47.22 -14.32
CA GLU A 364 -19.33 48.41 -15.08
C GLU A 364 -18.40 48.85 -16.22
N ASN A 365 -18.86 49.28 -17.39
CA ASN A 365 -20.15 49.34 -18.12
C ASN A 365 -19.73 49.82 -19.53
N GLU A 366 -20.42 49.39 -20.60
CA GLU A 366 -20.89 50.31 -21.65
C GLU A 366 -21.80 49.57 -22.65
N GLU A 367 -22.84 50.30 -23.01
CA GLU A 367 -24.00 50.03 -23.87
C GLU A 367 -23.54 49.63 -25.30
N ASP A 368 -24.33 49.02 -26.20
CA ASP A 368 -25.73 49.32 -26.52
C ASP A 368 -26.30 48.33 -27.57
N THR A 369 -27.62 48.38 -27.70
CA THR A 369 -28.49 48.02 -28.86
C THR A 369 -28.99 46.59 -29.18
N GLU A 370 -30.33 46.54 -29.14
CA GLU A 370 -31.28 45.99 -30.14
C GLU A 370 -31.99 44.63 -29.93
N GLN A 371 -33.20 44.78 -29.38
CA GLN A 371 -34.50 44.38 -29.97
C GLN A 371 -34.80 42.89 -30.28
N ALA A 372 -35.65 42.33 -29.40
CA ALA A 372 -37.07 42.03 -29.68
C ALA A 372 -37.53 40.55 -29.84
N VAL A 373 -38.74 40.37 -29.26
CA VAL A 373 -39.83 39.43 -29.59
C VAL A 373 -39.92 38.10 -28.82
N THR A 374 -40.68 38.14 -27.72
CA THR A 374 -41.55 37.09 -27.14
C THR A 374 -42.74 36.75 -28.06
N PRO A 375 -43.52 35.66 -27.85
CA PRO A 375 -43.72 34.89 -26.60
C PRO A 375 -43.08 33.51 -26.56
#